data_AF-J4IB19-F1
#
_entry.id   AF-J4IB19-F1
#
_cell.length_a   1.000
_cell.length_b   1.000
_cell.length_c   1.000
_cell.angle_alpha   90.00
_cell.angle_beta   90.00
_cell.angle_gamma   90.00
#
_symmetry.space_group_name_H-M   'P 1'
#
loop_
_entity.id
_entity.type
_entity.pdbx_description
1 polymer ?
#
loop_
_entity_poly.entity_id
_entity_poly.type
_entity_poly.pdbx_seq_one_letter_code
_entity_poly.pdbx_strand_id
1 'polypeptide(L)'
;MTSRSNTPPVTDLPIAAASYSPTPYQLHGLDLKELPEPLQDYIAEVKAAPLRLELVALVKHFRIELTNELFYQLRHLDTTISIRRREAVSVDFRHGEHKHFFWSRAKRSKDCHMQDILTDLFPKRYDAERTFWERFDALIWLEFSGNTSATQRDQRKHRDSLMKPILECTMQFMWYVEDTMLRQDFRIDDKLYVGFLERVKKSWPEKTTRKP
;
A
#
# COMPACT_ATOMS: atom_id res chain seq x y z
N MET A 1 10.34 25.74 -18.41
CA MET A 1 10.07 24.30 -18.25
C MET A 1 10.19 23.97 -16.78
N THR A 2 9.08 24.00 -16.03
CA THR A 2 9.04 23.67 -14.61
C THR A 2 8.35 22.32 -14.46
N SER A 3 9.14 21.31 -14.10
CA SER A 3 8.65 19.98 -13.77
C SER A 3 7.78 20.10 -12.52
N ARG A 4 6.46 19.91 -12.67
CA ARG A 4 5.54 19.87 -11.54
C ARG A 4 5.68 18.49 -10.89
N SER A 5 6.39 18.47 -9.77
CA SER A 5 6.32 17.43 -8.75
C SER A 5 4.86 17.18 -8.40
N ASN A 6 4.29 16.07 -8.89
CA ASN A 6 2.93 15.62 -8.55
C ASN A 6 2.91 14.93 -7.17
N THR A 7 3.55 15.53 -6.18
CA THR A 7 3.35 15.14 -4.79
C THR A 7 2.09 15.87 -4.31
N PRO A 8 1.00 15.16 -3.93
CA PRO A 8 -0.14 15.84 -3.36
C PRO A 8 0.31 16.57 -2.08
N PRO A 9 -0.14 17.81 -1.86
CA PRO A 9 0.21 18.54 -0.65
C PRO A 9 -0.40 17.81 0.57
N VAL A 10 0.39 17.62 1.62
CA VAL A 10 0.03 16.98 2.91
C VAL A 10 -0.91 17.89 3.74
N THR A 11 -1.77 18.65 3.09
CA THR A 11 -2.60 19.67 3.71
C THR A 11 -4.07 19.26 3.64
N ASP A 12 -4.55 18.78 4.78
CA ASP A 12 -5.93 18.87 5.30
C ASP A 12 -6.86 17.66 5.21
N LEU A 13 -6.35 16.49 4.84
CA LEU A 13 -7.17 15.29 4.96
C LEU A 13 -7.01 14.65 6.36
N PRO A 14 -8.13 14.32 7.06
CA PRO A 14 -8.05 13.36 8.16
C PRO A 14 -7.43 12.07 7.62
N ILE A 15 -6.70 11.35 8.46
CA ILE A 15 -5.96 10.13 8.08
C ILE A 15 -6.82 9.14 7.29
N ALA A 16 -8.10 8.96 7.65
CA ALA A 16 -9.01 8.10 6.90
C ALA A 16 -9.28 8.55 5.44
N ALA A 17 -9.14 9.84 5.14
CA ALA A 17 -9.24 10.38 3.79
C ALA A 17 -7.89 10.36 3.02
N ALA A 18 -6.80 9.95 3.69
CA ALA A 18 -5.52 9.59 3.07
C ALA A 18 -5.44 8.09 2.75
N SER A 19 -6.57 7.43 2.55
CA SER A 19 -6.60 6.10 1.94
C SER A 19 -5.98 6.21 0.55
N TYR A 20 -4.88 5.51 0.30
CA TYR A 20 -4.29 5.48 -1.03
C TYR A 20 -5.33 4.90 -2.00
N SER A 21 -5.84 5.74 -2.88
CA SER A 21 -6.64 5.29 -4.01
C SER A 21 -5.66 4.89 -5.11
N PRO A 22 -5.68 3.63 -5.57
CA PRO A 22 -4.79 3.22 -6.63
C PRO A 22 -4.93 4.10 -7.86
N THR A 23 -3.80 4.62 -8.30
CA THR A 23 -3.72 5.38 -9.56
C THR A 23 -4.24 4.54 -10.71
N PRO A 24 -4.80 5.17 -11.75
CA PRO A 24 -5.16 4.47 -12.97
C PRO A 24 -3.97 3.68 -13.51
N TYR A 25 -4.22 2.48 -14.01
CA TYR A 25 -3.18 1.65 -14.62
C TYR A 25 -2.70 2.28 -15.94
N GLN A 26 -1.42 2.66 -15.98
CA GLN A 26 -0.82 3.45 -17.08
C GLN A 26 0.29 2.72 -17.83
N LEU A 27 0.64 1.49 -17.46
CA LEU A 27 1.78 0.79 -18.07
C LEU A 27 1.43 0.06 -19.39
N HIS A 28 0.15 -0.03 -19.75
CA HIS A 28 -0.28 -0.74 -20.94
C HIS A 28 0.35 -0.15 -22.22
N GLY A 29 0.88 -1.04 -23.07
CA GLY A 29 1.42 -0.67 -24.37
C GLY A 29 2.82 -0.05 -24.35
N LEU A 30 3.38 0.17 -23.15
CA LEU A 30 4.76 0.65 -23.01
C LEU A 30 5.76 -0.49 -23.20
N ASP A 31 6.86 -0.20 -23.88
CA ASP A 31 8.06 -1.03 -23.89
C ASP A 31 8.84 -0.90 -22.58
N LEU A 32 9.71 -1.88 -22.28
CA LEU A 32 10.53 -1.86 -21.05
C LEU A 32 11.30 -0.55 -20.86
N LYS A 33 11.85 0.00 -21.95
CA LYS A 33 12.66 1.24 -21.92
C LYS A 33 11.83 2.50 -21.66
N GLU A 34 10.51 2.44 -21.84
CA GLU A 34 9.59 3.55 -21.63
C GLU A 34 9.01 3.57 -20.21
N LEU A 35 9.24 2.51 -19.42
CA LEU A 35 8.86 2.47 -18.01
C LEU A 35 9.75 3.41 -17.18
N PRO A 36 9.26 3.94 -16.06
CA PRO A 36 10.11 4.63 -15.08
C PRO A 36 11.29 3.75 -14.65
N GLU A 37 12.48 4.34 -14.50
CA GLU A 37 13.73 3.63 -14.13
C GLU A 37 13.57 2.69 -12.92
N PRO A 38 12.93 3.08 -11.80
CA PRO A 38 12.72 2.17 -10.67
C PRO A 38 11.92 0.90 -11.01
N LEU A 39 11.01 0.98 -11.98
CA LEU A 39 10.24 -0.18 -12.45
C LEU A 39 11.05 -1.06 -13.39
N GLN A 40 11.94 -0.46 -14.19
CA GLN A 40 12.87 -1.22 -15.03
C GLN A 40 13.80 -2.06 -14.16
N ASP A 41 14.40 -1.45 -13.13
CA ASP A 41 15.28 -2.12 -12.19
C ASP A 41 14.56 -3.25 -11.46
N TYR A 42 13.34 -3.00 -10.96
CA TYR A 42 12.55 -4.02 -10.30
C TYR A 42 12.17 -5.18 -11.23
N ILE A 43 11.82 -4.92 -12.49
CA ILE A 43 11.56 -5.98 -13.46
C ILE A 43 12.83 -6.78 -13.77
N ALA A 44 13.98 -6.12 -13.84
CA ALA A 44 15.27 -6.78 -14.05
C ALA A 44 15.61 -7.70 -12.86
N GLU A 45 15.37 -7.26 -11.63
CA GLU A 45 15.52 -8.06 -10.41
C GLU A 45 14.63 -9.30 -10.45
N VAL A 46 13.34 -9.14 -10.76
CA VAL A 46 12.37 -10.25 -10.87
C VAL A 46 12.83 -11.27 -11.92
N LYS A 47 13.33 -10.82 -13.07
CA LYS A 47 13.82 -11.70 -14.15
C LYS A 47 15.14 -12.37 -13.82
N ALA A 48 15.99 -11.74 -12.99
CA ALA A 48 17.27 -12.28 -12.57
C ALA A 48 17.15 -13.28 -11.39
N ALA A 49 15.96 -13.42 -10.81
CA ALA A 49 15.71 -14.33 -9.72
C ALA A 49 16.14 -15.77 -10.08
N PRO A 50 16.83 -16.51 -9.20
CA PRO A 50 17.35 -17.86 -9.49
C PRO A 50 16.24 -18.93 -9.57
N LEU A 51 14.98 -18.52 -9.67
CA LEU A 51 13.81 -19.37 -9.71
C LEU A 51 13.60 -19.89 -11.12
N ARG A 52 13.65 -21.21 -11.29
CA ARG A 52 13.32 -21.88 -12.55
C ARG A 52 11.80 -22.04 -12.72
N LEU A 53 11.10 -20.91 -12.73
CA LEU A 53 9.65 -20.84 -12.88
C LEU A 53 9.30 -20.25 -14.24
N GLU A 54 8.21 -20.75 -14.83
CA GLU A 54 7.56 -20.09 -15.96
C GLU A 54 7.09 -18.69 -15.56
N LEU A 55 7.07 -17.74 -16.50
CA LEU A 55 6.83 -16.31 -16.23
C LEU A 55 5.58 -16.05 -15.37
N VAL A 56 4.47 -16.74 -15.66
CA VAL A 56 3.22 -16.60 -14.88
C VAL A 56 3.39 -17.06 -13.43
N ALA A 57 4.10 -18.16 -13.22
CA ALA A 57 4.39 -18.69 -11.88
C ALA A 57 5.40 -17.79 -11.14
N LEU A 58 6.39 -17.27 -11.84
CA LEU A 58 7.37 -16.31 -11.33
C LEU A 58 6.66 -15.01 -10.86
N VAL A 59 5.83 -14.42 -11.71
CA VAL A 59 5.04 -13.23 -11.35
C VAL A 59 4.11 -13.51 -10.16
N LYS A 60 3.44 -14.67 -10.14
CA LYS A 60 2.62 -15.06 -8.99
C LYS A 60 3.45 -15.14 -7.70
N HIS A 61 4.64 -15.71 -7.76
CA HIS A 61 5.55 -15.80 -6.61
C HIS A 61 5.92 -14.40 -6.09
N PHE A 62 6.42 -13.52 -6.95
CA PHE A 62 6.79 -12.16 -6.56
C PHE A 62 5.60 -11.32 -6.09
N ARG A 63 4.38 -11.54 -6.60
CA ARG A 63 3.17 -10.91 -6.06
C ARG A 63 2.91 -11.33 -4.60
N ILE A 64 3.11 -12.61 -4.27
CA ILE A 64 2.95 -13.10 -2.90
C ILE A 64 4.01 -12.46 -1.98
N GLU A 65 5.26 -12.44 -2.42
CA GLU A 65 6.37 -11.85 -1.66
C GLU A 65 6.13 -10.35 -1.41
N LEU A 66 5.81 -9.60 -2.47
CA LEU A 66 5.50 -8.18 -2.40
C LEU A 66 4.33 -7.87 -1.44
N THR A 67 3.28 -8.71 -1.43
CA THR A 67 2.16 -8.55 -0.49
C THR A 67 2.56 -8.86 0.95
N ASN A 68 3.38 -9.90 1.18
CA ASN A 68 3.89 -10.21 2.50
C ASN A 68 4.78 -9.06 3.01
N GLU A 69 5.64 -8.52 2.15
CA GLU A 69 6.51 -7.38 2.44
C GLU A 69 5.69 -6.15 2.85
N LEU A 70 4.67 -5.78 2.07
CA LEU A 70 3.77 -4.68 2.41
C LEU A 70 3.15 -4.87 3.79
N PHE A 71 2.55 -6.02 4.07
CA PHE A 71 1.84 -6.22 5.34
C PHE A 71 2.81 -6.31 6.52
N TYR A 72 4.04 -6.79 6.31
CA TYR A 72 5.10 -6.71 7.32
C TYR A 72 5.48 -5.27 7.62
N GLN A 73 5.72 -4.45 6.59
CA GLN A 73 6.04 -3.02 6.75
C GLN A 73 4.90 -2.26 7.42
N LEU A 74 3.64 -2.43 6.96
CA LEU A 74 2.47 -1.81 7.54
C LEU A 74 2.28 -2.21 9.01
N ARG A 75 2.45 -3.50 9.34
CA ARG A 75 2.39 -3.95 10.74
C ARG A 75 3.40 -3.22 11.61
N HIS A 76 4.65 -3.11 11.15
CA HIS A 76 5.70 -2.45 11.91
C HIS A 76 5.41 -0.95 12.10
N LEU A 77 5.02 -0.26 11.03
CA LEU A 77 4.68 1.16 11.06
C LEU A 77 3.46 1.43 11.94
N ASP A 78 2.37 0.69 11.74
CA ASP A 78 1.12 0.88 12.47
C ASP A 78 1.32 0.58 13.97
N THR A 79 2.09 -0.45 14.32
CA THR A 79 2.46 -0.73 15.71
C THR A 79 3.27 0.41 16.33
N THR A 80 4.23 0.95 15.57
CA THR A 80 5.06 2.08 16.02
C THR A 80 4.20 3.33 16.22
N ILE A 81 3.26 3.61 15.30
CA ILE A 81 2.29 4.69 15.43
C ILE A 81 1.46 4.51 16.71
N SER A 82 0.95 3.30 16.99
CA SER A 82 0.21 3.02 18.23
C SER A 82 1.04 3.23 19.50
N ILE A 83 2.34 2.88 19.47
CA ILE A 83 3.25 3.12 20.60
C ILE A 83 3.44 4.63 20.80
N ARG A 84 3.85 5.35 19.76
CA ARG A 84 4.04 6.81 19.80
C ARG A 84 2.79 7.55 20.23
N ARG A 85 1.62 7.08 19.79
CA ARG A 85 0.36 7.73 20.13
C ARG A 85 0.08 7.66 21.63
N ARG A 86 0.39 6.53 22.28
CA ARG A 86 0.25 6.37 23.73
C ARG A 86 1.24 7.23 24.51
N GLU A 87 2.42 7.48 23.94
CA GLU A 87 3.42 8.39 24.51
C GLU A 87 3.02 9.87 24.35
N ALA A 88 2.23 10.21 23.32
CA ALA A 88 1.71 11.55 23.05
C ALA A 88 0.54 11.97 23.97
N VAL A 89 0.77 11.95 25.29
CA VAL A 89 -0.25 12.22 26.33
C VAL A 89 -0.75 13.67 26.34
N SER A 90 -0.02 14.61 25.71
CA SER A 90 -0.42 16.02 25.68
C SER A 90 -1.47 16.33 24.60
N VAL A 91 -1.79 15.36 23.75
CA VAL A 91 -2.68 15.50 22.60
C VAL A 91 -3.77 14.42 22.65
N ASP A 92 -4.83 14.70 23.40
CA ASP A 92 -5.94 13.75 23.55
C ASP A 92 -7.17 14.13 22.77
N PHE A 93 -7.86 13.14 22.21
CA PHE A 93 -9.18 13.30 21.61
C PHE A 93 -10.21 13.52 22.72
N ARG A 94 -10.95 14.63 22.65
CA ARG A 94 -11.93 14.98 23.69
C ARG A 94 -13.28 14.34 23.36
N HIS A 95 -14.04 13.97 24.39
CA HIS A 95 -15.38 13.42 24.20
C HIS A 95 -16.27 14.43 23.45
N GLY A 96 -16.93 13.98 22.37
CA GLY A 96 -17.74 14.83 21.50
C GLY A 96 -16.96 15.74 20.54
N GLU A 97 -15.63 15.68 20.52
CA GLU A 97 -14.81 16.47 19.59
C GLU A 97 -14.98 15.94 18.15
N HIS A 98 -15.12 16.85 17.18
CA HIS A 98 -15.01 16.43 15.77
C HIS A 98 -13.56 16.09 15.45
N LYS A 99 -13.34 14.97 14.72
CA LYS A 99 -12.00 14.51 14.28
C LYS A 99 -11.13 15.62 13.67
N HIS A 100 -11.75 16.54 12.91
CA HIS A 100 -11.04 17.67 12.30
C HIS A 100 -10.34 18.58 13.33
N PHE A 101 -10.97 18.86 14.47
CA PHE A 101 -10.37 19.68 15.52
C PHE A 101 -9.21 18.98 16.22
N PHE A 102 -9.33 17.67 16.44
CA PHE A 102 -8.24 16.84 16.95
C PHE A 102 -7.04 16.90 16.03
N TRP A 103 -7.20 16.64 14.73
CA TRP A 103 -6.11 16.68 13.76
C TRP A 103 -5.47 18.07 13.67
N SER A 104 -6.28 19.13 13.72
CA SER A 104 -5.78 20.51 13.73
C SER A 104 -4.98 20.86 14.98
N ARG A 105 -5.31 20.26 16.13
CA ARG A 105 -4.54 20.41 17.37
C ARG A 105 -3.28 19.54 17.36
N ALA A 106 -3.37 18.31 16.88
CA ALA A 106 -2.23 17.40 16.74
C ALA A 106 -1.13 18.02 15.87
N LYS A 107 -1.49 18.57 14.70
CA LYS A 107 -0.57 19.29 13.81
C LYS A 107 0.14 20.47 14.47
N ARG A 108 -0.57 21.20 15.35
CA ARG A 108 -0.04 22.37 16.07
C ARG A 108 0.64 22.02 17.39
N SER A 109 0.59 20.76 17.82
CA SER A 109 1.17 20.35 19.09
C SER A 109 2.69 20.42 19.04
N LYS A 110 3.33 20.69 20.17
CA LYS A 110 4.80 20.55 20.32
C LYS A 110 5.20 19.19 20.87
N ASP A 111 4.25 18.24 20.91
CA ASP A 111 4.48 16.90 21.39
C ASP A 111 5.37 16.14 20.40
N CYS A 112 6.56 15.73 20.83
CA CYS A 112 7.54 15.13 19.94
C CYS A 112 7.05 13.79 19.36
N HIS A 113 6.26 13.01 20.10
CA HIS A 113 5.73 11.73 19.63
C HIS A 113 4.61 11.94 18.61
N MET A 114 3.76 12.94 18.81
CA MET A 114 2.75 13.32 17.82
C MET A 114 3.40 13.87 16.54
N GLN A 115 4.47 14.67 16.66
CA GLN A 115 5.21 15.16 15.50
C GLN A 115 5.89 14.02 14.75
N ASP A 116 6.55 13.08 15.44
CA ASP A 116 7.14 11.87 14.84
C ASP A 116 6.12 11.09 13.99
N ILE A 117 4.92 10.89 14.54
CA ILE A 117 3.81 10.25 13.81
C ILE A 117 3.47 11.00 12.52
N LEU A 118 3.30 12.32 12.60
CA LEU A 118 2.81 13.14 11.48
C LEU A 118 3.85 13.38 10.40
N THR A 119 5.13 13.54 10.78
CA THR A 119 6.19 13.96 9.85
C THR A 119 7.07 12.82 9.37
N ASP A 120 7.06 11.66 10.04
CA ASP A 120 7.88 10.51 9.67
C ASP A 120 7.04 9.25 9.41
N LEU A 121 6.25 8.81 10.41
CA LEU A 121 5.58 7.51 10.34
C LEU A 121 4.45 7.45 9.29
N PHE A 122 3.58 8.46 9.22
CA PHE A 122 2.55 8.49 8.16
C PHE A 122 3.12 8.62 6.76
N PRO A 123 4.09 9.52 6.49
CA PRO A 123 4.77 9.54 5.20
C PRO A 123 5.38 8.18 4.82
N LYS A 124 6.10 7.51 5.73
CA LYS A 124 6.66 6.17 5.49
C LYS A 124 5.59 5.13 5.17
N ARG A 125 4.46 5.18 5.88
CA ARG A 125 3.32 4.29 5.62
C ARG A 125 2.72 4.52 4.24
N TYR A 126 2.55 5.79 3.84
CA TYR A 126 2.07 6.15 2.51
C TYR A 126 3.06 5.73 1.42
N ASP A 127 4.36 5.94 1.63
CA ASP A 127 5.40 5.53 0.69
C ASP A 127 5.45 4.00 0.54
N ALA A 128 5.30 3.24 1.62
CA ALA A 128 5.22 1.77 1.56
C ALA A 128 4.04 1.29 0.69
N GLU A 129 2.87 1.90 0.87
CA GLU A 129 1.72 1.64 -0.01
C GLU A 129 2.05 2.04 -1.46
N ARG A 130 2.48 3.28 -1.73
CA ARG A 130 2.83 3.75 -3.09
C ARG A 130 3.77 2.79 -3.81
N THR A 131 4.90 2.46 -3.19
CA THR A 131 5.91 1.56 -3.75
C THR A 131 5.35 0.17 -4.02
N PHE A 132 4.49 -0.34 -3.14
CA PHE A 132 3.78 -1.60 -3.40
C PHE A 132 2.94 -1.51 -4.67
N TRP A 133 2.15 -0.46 -4.86
CA TRP A 133 1.26 -0.35 -6.03
C TRP A 133 2.04 -0.22 -7.34
N GLU A 134 3.11 0.58 -7.33
CA GLU A 134 4.00 0.76 -8.48
C GLU A 134 4.66 -0.57 -8.89
N ARG A 135 5.20 -1.32 -7.91
CA ARG A 135 5.79 -2.64 -8.14
C ARG A 135 4.75 -3.67 -8.55
N PHE A 136 3.55 -3.63 -7.98
CA PHE A 136 2.47 -4.52 -8.35
C PHE A 136 2.03 -4.29 -9.79
N ASP A 137 1.88 -3.03 -10.20
CA ASP A 137 1.54 -2.68 -11.59
C ASP A 137 2.66 -3.14 -12.55
N ALA A 138 3.94 -3.04 -12.16
CA ALA A 138 5.05 -3.59 -12.95
C ALA A 138 4.99 -5.11 -13.10
N LEU A 139 4.56 -5.84 -12.07
CA LEU A 139 4.33 -7.29 -12.15
C LEU A 139 3.16 -7.63 -13.09
N ILE A 140 2.09 -6.83 -13.11
CA ILE A 140 1.00 -6.98 -14.08
C ILE A 140 1.51 -6.70 -15.49
N TRP A 141 2.26 -5.63 -15.70
CA TRP A 141 2.87 -5.33 -16.98
C TRP A 141 3.71 -6.51 -17.48
N LEU A 142 4.53 -7.10 -16.58
CA LEU A 142 5.38 -8.24 -16.90
C LEU A 142 4.55 -9.50 -17.24
N GLU A 143 3.46 -9.79 -16.53
CA GLU A 143 2.55 -10.92 -16.80
C GLU A 143 1.95 -10.85 -18.22
N PHE A 144 1.71 -9.64 -18.71
CA PHE A 144 1.16 -9.39 -20.06
C PHE A 144 2.22 -9.07 -21.11
N SER A 145 3.50 -9.00 -20.73
CA SER A 145 4.58 -8.74 -21.69
C SER A 145 4.63 -9.89 -22.72
N GLY A 146 4.45 -9.54 -24.00
CA GLY A 146 4.34 -10.51 -25.11
C GLY A 146 2.92 -10.95 -25.46
N ASN A 147 1.90 -10.56 -24.68
CA ASN A 147 0.50 -10.78 -25.05
C ASN A 147 -0.08 -9.54 -25.76
N THR A 148 0.11 -9.47 -27.07
CA THR A 148 -0.36 -8.36 -27.92
C THR A 148 -1.89 -8.30 -28.07
N SER A 149 -2.60 -9.36 -27.68
CA SER A 149 -4.07 -9.44 -27.77
C SER A 149 -4.80 -8.84 -26.57
N ALA A 150 -4.11 -8.66 -25.44
CA ALA A 150 -4.70 -8.14 -24.22
C ALA A 150 -4.87 -6.62 -24.29
N THR A 151 -6.09 -6.13 -24.08
CA THR A 151 -6.37 -4.69 -24.08
C THR A 151 -5.97 -4.04 -22.76
N GLN A 152 -5.83 -2.71 -22.73
CA GLN A 152 -5.67 -1.95 -21.47
C GLN A 152 -6.77 -2.28 -20.45
N ARG A 153 -8.00 -2.48 -20.94
CA ARG A 153 -9.16 -2.82 -20.12
C ARG A 153 -8.98 -4.18 -19.45
N ASP A 154 -8.43 -5.16 -20.17
CA ASP A 154 -8.20 -6.51 -19.64
C ASP A 154 -7.13 -6.49 -18.54
N GLN A 155 -6.00 -5.81 -18.80
CA GLN A 155 -4.92 -5.67 -17.82
C GLN A 155 -5.41 -4.96 -16.56
N ARG A 156 -6.12 -3.84 -16.72
CA ARG A 156 -6.70 -3.11 -15.60
C ARG A 156 -7.70 -3.97 -14.81
N LYS A 157 -8.61 -4.67 -15.48
CA LYS A 157 -9.60 -5.52 -14.81
C LYS A 157 -8.93 -6.66 -14.03
N HIS A 158 -7.90 -7.26 -14.59
CA HIS A 158 -7.12 -8.30 -13.93
C HIS A 158 -6.37 -7.76 -12.70
N ARG A 159 -5.68 -6.64 -12.87
CA ARG A 159 -5.01 -5.90 -11.79
C ARG A 159 -5.96 -5.56 -10.66
N ASP A 160 -7.10 -4.94 -10.98
CA ASP A 160 -8.09 -4.51 -9.99
C ASP A 160 -8.69 -5.71 -9.25
N SER A 161 -8.92 -6.84 -9.95
CA SER A 161 -9.41 -8.07 -9.33
C SER A 161 -8.43 -8.66 -8.31
N LEU A 162 -7.13 -8.61 -8.58
CA LEU A 162 -6.10 -9.12 -7.68
C LEU A 162 -5.80 -8.16 -6.54
N MET A 163 -5.87 -6.85 -6.80
CA MET A 163 -5.59 -5.82 -5.79
C MET A 163 -6.73 -5.59 -4.82
N LYS A 164 -7.99 -5.76 -5.25
CA LYS A 164 -9.17 -5.55 -4.40
C LYS A 164 -9.03 -6.13 -2.97
N PRO A 165 -8.69 -7.42 -2.77
CA PRO A 165 -8.55 -7.96 -1.43
C PRO A 165 -7.43 -7.30 -0.63
N ILE A 166 -6.34 -6.87 -1.26
CA ILE A 166 -5.23 -6.17 -0.60
C ILE A 166 -5.70 -4.78 -0.14
N LEU A 167 -6.35 -4.03 -1.03
CA LEU A 167 -6.89 -2.69 -0.75
C LEU A 167 -7.91 -2.71 0.39
N GLU A 168 -8.80 -3.69 0.39
CA GLU A 168 -9.78 -3.87 1.48
C GLU A 168 -9.07 -4.09 2.83
N CYS A 169 -7.94 -4.82 2.85
CA CYS A 169 -7.15 -5.03 4.05
C CYS A 169 -6.42 -3.76 4.49
N THR A 170 -5.72 -3.07 3.58
CA THR A 170 -4.94 -1.87 3.90
C THR A 170 -5.84 -0.72 4.38
N MET A 171 -7.04 -0.59 3.79
CA MET A 171 -8.07 0.34 4.27
C MET A 171 -8.52 0.02 5.69
N GLN A 172 -8.74 -1.26 6.00
CA GLN A 172 -9.11 -1.68 7.36
C GLN A 172 -7.99 -1.39 8.36
N PHE A 173 -6.72 -1.64 8.01
CA PHE A 173 -5.58 -1.25 8.85
C PHE A 173 -5.54 0.25 9.10
N MET A 174 -5.76 1.05 8.07
CA MET A 174 -5.80 2.51 8.23
C MET A 174 -6.93 2.97 9.16
N TRP A 175 -8.08 2.31 9.14
CA TRP A 175 -9.17 2.58 10.08
C TRP A 175 -8.79 2.20 11.52
N TYR A 176 -8.09 1.10 11.73
CA TYR A 176 -7.57 0.72 13.05
C TYR A 176 -6.54 1.73 13.57
N VAL A 177 -5.63 2.20 12.71
CA VAL A 177 -4.70 3.27 13.06
C VAL A 177 -5.45 4.54 13.43
N GLU A 178 -6.45 4.95 12.64
CA GLU A 178 -7.26 6.13 12.96
C GLU A 178 -7.99 5.97 14.30
N ASP A 179 -8.59 4.81 14.58
CA ASP A 179 -9.25 4.55 15.87
C ASP A 179 -8.23 4.63 17.01
N THR A 180 -7.03 4.07 16.84
CA THR A 180 -5.94 4.19 17.83
C THR A 180 -5.52 5.63 18.07
N MET A 181 -5.48 6.45 17.02
CA MET A 181 -5.15 7.86 17.14
C MET A 181 -6.19 8.62 17.97
N LEU A 182 -7.45 8.20 17.90
CA LEU A 182 -8.55 8.80 18.66
C LEU A 182 -8.72 8.17 20.05
N ARG A 183 -8.39 6.89 20.22
CA ARG A 183 -8.59 6.07 21.42
C ARG A 183 -7.26 5.47 21.86
N GLN A 184 -6.66 6.03 22.91
CA GLN A 184 -5.34 5.65 23.42
C GLN A 184 -5.26 4.21 23.97
N ASP A 185 -6.39 3.55 24.22
CA ASP A 185 -6.48 2.20 24.76
C ASP A 185 -6.44 1.10 23.69
N PHE A 186 -6.55 1.46 22.40
CA PHE A 186 -6.57 0.48 21.32
C PHE A 186 -5.17 -0.12 21.07
N ARG A 187 -5.12 -1.46 20.99
CA ARG A 187 -3.91 -2.21 20.63
C ARG A 187 -4.13 -2.93 19.32
N ILE A 188 -3.18 -2.77 18.41
CA ILE A 188 -3.12 -3.57 17.19
C ILE A 188 -2.70 -4.99 17.57
N ASP A 189 -3.59 -5.97 17.39
CA ASP A 189 -3.30 -7.39 17.60
C ASP A 189 -2.61 -7.98 16.35
N ASP A 190 -1.47 -8.62 16.56
CA ASP A 190 -0.71 -9.33 15.55
C ASP A 190 -1.54 -10.36 14.76
N LYS A 191 -2.57 -10.93 15.39
CA LYS A 191 -3.50 -11.85 14.75
C LYS A 191 -4.33 -11.22 13.63
N LEU A 192 -4.52 -9.89 13.66
CA LEU A 192 -5.21 -9.17 12.58
C LEU A 192 -4.44 -9.34 11.28
N TYR A 193 -3.15 -8.99 11.27
CA TYR A 193 -2.30 -9.03 10.07
C TYR A 193 -2.17 -10.43 9.49
N VAL A 194 -1.96 -11.44 10.33
CA VAL A 194 -1.87 -12.85 9.90
C VAL A 194 -3.19 -13.32 9.29
N GLY A 195 -4.33 -12.99 9.92
CA GLY A 195 -5.65 -13.34 9.39
C GLY A 195 -5.97 -12.68 8.04
N PHE A 196 -5.50 -11.45 7.81
CA PHE A 196 -5.65 -10.78 6.52
C PHE A 196 -4.75 -11.37 5.43
N LEU A 197 -3.49 -11.69 5.73
CA LEU A 197 -2.60 -12.37 4.78
C LEU A 197 -3.23 -13.67 4.25
N GLU A 198 -3.80 -14.47 5.15
CA GLU A 198 -4.47 -15.71 4.79
C GLU A 198 -5.70 -15.47 3.90
N ARG A 199 -6.47 -14.40 4.14
CA ARG A 199 -7.61 -14.03 3.29
C ARG A 199 -7.18 -13.59 1.90
N VAL A 200 -6.14 -12.76 1.80
CA VAL A 200 -5.63 -12.28 0.50
C VAL A 200 -5.13 -13.46 -0.33
N LYS A 201 -4.31 -14.34 0.26
CA LYS A 201 -3.78 -15.53 -0.43
C LYS A 201 -4.89 -16.44 -0.95
N LYS A 202 -5.96 -16.65 -0.16
CA LYS A 202 -7.13 -17.47 -0.56
C LYS A 202 -8.02 -16.81 -1.63
N SER A 203 -8.02 -15.48 -1.71
CA SER A 203 -8.86 -14.72 -2.64
C SER A 203 -8.31 -14.66 -4.06
N TRP A 204 -7.03 -14.96 -4.25
CA TRP A 204 -6.44 -14.99 -5.58
C TRP A 204 -6.82 -16.26 -6.31
N PRO A 205 -7.47 -16.16 -7.49
CA PRO A 205 -7.97 -17.32 -8.19
C PRO A 205 -6.81 -18.25 -8.58
N GLU A 206 -6.87 -19.50 -8.10
CA GLU A 206 -6.11 -20.62 -8.63
C GLU A 206 -6.74 -21.06 -9.97
N LYS A 207 -6.80 -20.18 -10.98
CA LYS A 207 -7.16 -20.66 -12.32
C LYS A 207 -5.93 -21.26 -12.98
N THR A 208 -5.76 -22.54 -12.66
CA THR A 208 -5.24 -23.58 -13.54
C THR A 208 -5.46 -23.21 -15.00
N THR A 209 -4.34 -23.16 -15.71
CA THR A 209 -4.19 -23.41 -17.14
C THR A 209 -5.40 -24.14 -17.73
N ARG A 210 -6.29 -23.42 -18.42
CA ARG A 210 -7.00 -24.06 -19.54
C ARG A 210 -5.94 -24.25 -20.61
N LYS A 211 -5.43 -25.48 -20.71
CA LYS A 211 -4.69 -25.92 -21.90
C LYS A 211 -5.61 -25.74 -23.11
N PRO A 212 -5.05 -25.37 -24.28
CA PRO A 212 -5.77 -25.43 -25.55
C PRO A 212 -6.28 -26.83 -25.85
#